data_AF-A0A542YI08-F1
#
_entry.id   AF-A0A542YI08-F1
#
_cell.length_a   1.000
_cell.length_b   1.000
_cell.length_c   1.000
_cell.angle_alpha   90.00
_cell.angle_beta   90.00
_cell.angle_gamma   90.00
#
_symmetry.space_group_name_H-M   'P 1'
#
loop_
_entity.id
_entity.type
_entity.pdbx_description
1 polymer ?
#
loop_
_entity_poly.entity_id
_entity_poly.type
_entity_poly.pdbx_seq_one_letter_code
_entity_poly.pdbx_strand_id
1 'polypeptide(L)'
;MASLLGMTGTFGALDAASPREVTLYLVVGVVAGALFGLAASVVDSDRWQYRTFAAGVLGGVITGEGLYGIAVVDVSGPQWWLELTLGLLIAALIGRGWMSRMLSLGTAAIVALSLLSAYALYDAAMLA
;
A
#
# COMPACT_ATOMS: atom_id res chain seq x y z
N MET A 1 6.81 -10.83 -12.12
CA MET A 1 6.07 -10.46 -13.35
C MET A 1 5.11 -11.56 -13.77
N ALA A 2 5.56 -12.80 -14.00
CA ALA A 2 4.67 -13.93 -14.34
C ALA A 2 3.57 -14.18 -13.29
N SER A 3 3.90 -14.07 -12.00
CA SER A 3 2.93 -14.18 -10.90
C SER A 3 1.88 -13.05 -10.92
N LEU A 4 2.31 -11.80 -11.12
CA LEU A 4 1.42 -10.65 -11.23
C LEU A 4 0.44 -10.81 -12.40
N LEU A 5 0.96 -11.14 -13.59
CA LEU A 5 0.15 -11.39 -14.77
C LEU A 5 -0.84 -12.54 -14.57
N GLY A 6 -0.41 -13.62 -13.90
CA GLY A 6 -1.28 -14.74 -13.55
C GLY A 6 -2.39 -14.36 -12.57
N MET A 7 -2.09 -13.59 -11.53
CA MET A 7 -3.08 -13.13 -10.56
C MET A 7 -4.08 -12.15 -11.19
N THR A 8 -3.60 -11.16 -11.94
CA THR A 8 -4.50 -10.19 -12.60
C THR A 8 -5.31 -10.84 -13.72
N GLY A 9 -4.74 -11.81 -14.44
CA GLY A 9 -5.48 -12.61 -15.42
C GLY A 9 -6.56 -13.47 -14.77
N THR A 10 -6.28 -14.06 -13.60
CA THR A 10 -7.26 -14.82 -12.83
C THR A 10 -8.38 -13.91 -12.31
N PHE A 11 -8.04 -12.73 -11.79
CA PHE A 11 -9.02 -11.72 -11.40
C PHE A 11 -9.91 -11.30 -12.57
N GLY A 12 -9.31 -10.91 -13.71
CA GLY A 12 -10.08 -10.50 -14.88
C GLY A 12 -11.01 -11.59 -15.42
N ALA A 13 -10.58 -12.86 -15.34
CA ALA A 13 -11.40 -14.00 -15.75
C ALA A 13 -12.54 -14.31 -14.77
N LEU A 14 -12.31 -14.20 -13.45
CA LEU A 14 -13.29 -14.54 -12.43
C LEU A 14 -14.34 -13.45 -12.25
N ASP A 15 -13.95 -12.17 -12.33
CA ASP A 15 -14.83 -11.03 -12.09
C ASP A 15 -15.46 -10.47 -13.38
N ALA A 16 -15.17 -11.09 -14.53
CA ALA A 16 -15.52 -10.58 -15.86
C ALA A 16 -15.13 -9.10 -16.04
N ALA A 17 -13.99 -8.72 -15.46
CA ALA A 17 -13.55 -7.33 -15.40
C ALA A 17 -13.25 -6.78 -16.80
N SER A 18 -13.57 -5.51 -17.01
CA SER A 18 -13.27 -4.81 -18.25
C SER A 18 -11.76 -4.70 -18.49
N PRO A 19 -11.31 -4.56 -19.77
CA PRO A 19 -9.89 -4.37 -20.08
C PRO A 19 -9.26 -3.17 -19.36
N ARG A 20 -10.08 -2.14 -19.07
CA ARG A 20 -9.67 -0.95 -18.33
C ARG A 20 -9.33 -1.28 -16.87
N GLU A 21 -10.18 -2.05 -16.19
CA GLU A 21 -9.96 -2.48 -14.79
C GLU A 21 -8.73 -3.37 -14.68
N VAL A 22 -8.57 -4.33 -15.59
CA VAL A 22 -7.39 -5.21 -15.66
C VAL A 22 -6.11 -4.41 -15.85
N THR A 23 -6.12 -3.40 -16.72
CA THR A 23 -4.94 -2.54 -16.97
C THR A 23 -4.58 -1.72 -15.74
N LEU A 24 -5.57 -1.16 -15.03
CA LEU A 24 -5.32 -0.38 -13.83
C LEU A 24 -4.84 -1.25 -12.67
N TYR A 25 -5.41 -2.44 -12.48
CA TYR A 25 -4.90 -3.41 -11.51
C TYR A 25 -3.45 -3.82 -11.80
N LEU A 26 -3.09 -3.98 -13.07
CA LEU A 26 -1.70 -4.23 -13.46
C LEU A 26 -0.79 -3.06 -13.09
N VAL A 27 -1.19 -1.83 -13.37
CA VAL A 27 -0.41 -0.63 -13.02
C VAL A 27 -0.22 -0.53 -11.51
N VAL A 28 -1.30 -0.66 -10.73
CA VAL A 28 -1.25 -0.64 -9.26
C VAL A 28 -0.33 -1.74 -8.74
N GLY A 29 -0.48 -2.96 -9.25
CA GLY A 29 0.36 -4.09 -8.84
C GLY A 29 1.85 -3.91 -9.18
N VAL A 30 2.18 -3.30 -10.33
CA VAL A 30 3.57 -2.97 -10.69
C VAL A 30 4.13 -1.90 -9.74
N VAL A 31 3.37 -0.83 -9.48
CA VAL A 31 3.79 0.26 -8.60
C VAL A 31 3.98 -0.23 -7.17
N ALA A 32 3.02 -0.98 -6.63
CA ALA A 32 3.11 -1.59 -5.31
C ALA A 32 4.32 -2.55 -5.24
N GLY A 33 4.49 -3.41 -6.25
CA GLY A 33 5.65 -4.31 -6.32
C GLY A 33 6.99 -3.58 -6.34
N ALA A 34 7.09 -2.44 -7.04
CA ALA A 34 8.29 -1.60 -7.06
C ALA A 34 8.55 -0.95 -5.69
N LEU A 35 7.51 -0.46 -5.00
CA LEU A 35 7.62 0.10 -3.65
C LEU A 35 8.07 -0.95 -2.63
N PHE A 36 7.48 -2.14 -2.67
CA PHE A 36 7.89 -3.26 -1.82
C PHE A 36 9.32 -3.71 -2.13
N GLY A 37 9.70 -3.79 -3.40
CA GLY A 37 11.07 -4.12 -3.81
C GLY A 37 12.09 -3.08 -3.34
N LEU A 38 11.76 -1.79 -3.46
CA LEU A 38 12.57 -0.70 -2.95
C LEU A 38 12.73 -0.81 -1.43
N ALA A 39 11.63 -0.96 -0.69
CA ALA A 39 11.67 -1.10 0.76
C ALA A 39 12.49 -2.33 1.19
N ALA A 40 12.30 -3.48 0.55
CA ALA A 40 13.07 -4.69 0.81
C ALA A 40 14.57 -4.51 0.54
N SER A 41 14.95 -3.74 -0.50
CA SER A 41 16.37 -3.49 -0.82
C SER A 41 17.12 -2.70 0.26
N VAL A 42 16.39 -2.02 1.14
CA VAL A 42 16.97 -1.12 2.15
C VAL A 42 16.55 -1.42 3.59
N VAL A 43 15.71 -2.44 3.83
CA VAL A 43 15.19 -2.80 5.17
C VAL A 43 16.28 -3.35 6.10
N ASP A 44 17.27 -4.04 5.54
CA ASP A 44 18.40 -4.64 6.26
C ASP A 44 19.64 -3.74 6.30
N SER A 45 19.54 -2.49 5.83
CA SER A 45 20.66 -1.56 5.82
C SER A 45 21.09 -1.16 7.24
N ASP A 46 22.40 -1.10 7.49
CA ASP A 46 22.97 -0.58 8.74
C ASP A 46 22.65 0.91 8.98
N ARG A 47 22.35 1.67 7.92
CA ARG A 47 21.93 3.07 8.02
C ARG A 47 20.49 3.17 8.51
N TRP A 48 20.30 3.81 9.67
CA TRP A 48 18.99 3.96 10.31
C TRP A 48 17.97 4.71 9.45
N GLN A 49 18.40 5.66 8.62
CA GLN A 49 17.53 6.44 7.73
C GLN A 49 16.84 5.54 6.71
N TYR A 50 17.57 4.58 6.15
CA TYR A 50 17.07 3.63 5.16
C TYR A 50 16.06 2.67 5.78
N ARG A 51 16.33 2.17 6.99
CA ARG A 51 15.37 1.36 7.75
C ARG A 51 14.10 2.13 8.10
N THR A 52 14.25 3.41 8.49
CA THR A 52 13.13 4.31 8.79
C THR A 52 12.27 4.55 7.55
N PHE A 53 12.90 4.81 6.40
CA PHE A 53 12.21 5.00 5.14
C PHE A 53 11.48 3.72 4.71
N ALA A 54 12.15 2.56 4.76
CA ALA A 54 11.57 1.27 4.42
C ALA A 54 10.33 0.97 5.28
N ALA A 55 10.44 1.16 6.59
CA ALA A 55 9.34 1.01 7.54
C ALA A 55 8.16 1.95 7.22
N GLY A 56 8.46 3.20 6.88
CA GLY A 56 7.45 4.17 6.49
C GLY A 56 6.73 3.79 5.20
N VAL A 57 7.46 3.33 4.18
CA VAL A 57 6.86 2.88 2.92
C VAL A 57 6.00 1.63 3.14
N LEU A 58 6.51 0.59 3.80
CA LEU A 58 5.76 -0.63 4.09
C LEU A 58 4.52 -0.35 4.93
N GLY A 59 4.70 0.41 6.02
CA GLY A 59 3.62 0.80 6.90
C GLY A 59 2.58 1.66 6.17
N GLY A 60 3.02 2.58 5.32
CA GLY A 60 2.16 3.46 4.54
C GLY A 60 1.33 2.75 3.50
N VAL A 61 1.88 1.74 2.81
CA VAL A 61 1.12 0.92 1.85
C VAL A 61 0.00 0.19 2.57
N ILE A 62 0.32 -0.53 3.65
CA ILE A 62 -0.68 -1.30 4.42
C ILE A 62 -1.71 -0.38 5.08
N THR A 63 -1.27 0.76 5.62
CA THR A 63 -2.17 1.79 6.20
C THR A 63 -3.11 2.35 5.12
N GLY A 64 -2.59 2.59 3.90
CA GLY A 64 -3.37 3.06 2.77
C GLY A 64 -4.48 2.09 2.35
N GLU A 65 -4.17 0.80 2.28
CA GLU A 65 -5.17 -0.27 2.03
C GLU A 65 -6.26 -0.28 3.11
N GLY A 66 -5.85 -0.29 4.39
CA GLY A 66 -6.80 -0.27 5.50
C GLY A 66 -7.69 0.99 5.49
N LEU A 67 -7.13 2.17 5.20
CA LEU A 67 -7.89 3.41 5.08
C LEU A 67 -8.89 3.36 3.92
N TYR A 68 -8.47 2.87 2.75
CA TYR A 68 -9.36 2.73 1.60
C TYR A 68 -10.51 1.77 1.93
N GLY A 69 -10.20 0.60 2.50
CA GLY A 69 -11.20 -0.37 2.91
C GLY A 69 -12.20 0.16 3.96
N ILE A 70 -11.75 0.99 4.90
CA ILE A 70 -12.65 1.66 5.86
C ILE A 70 -13.52 2.72 5.18
N ALA A 71 -12.94 3.51 4.27
CA ALA A 71 -13.59 4.70 3.71
C ALA A 71 -14.54 4.38 2.55
N VAL A 72 -14.26 3.33 1.78
CA VAL A 72 -14.92 3.06 0.49
C VAL A 72 -15.71 1.76 0.48
N VAL A 73 -15.30 0.75 1.25
CA VAL A 73 -16.00 -0.55 1.25
C VAL A 73 -17.10 -0.53 2.32
N ASP A 74 -18.36 -0.40 1.88
CA ASP A 74 -19.55 -0.35 2.75
C ASP A 74 -19.68 -1.53 3.72
N VAL A 75 -19.12 -2.69 3.35
CA VAL A 75 -18.95 -3.85 4.24
C VAL A 75 -17.53 -3.82 4.83
N SER A 76 -17.25 -2.81 5.63
CA SER A 76 -15.96 -2.67 6.29
C SER A 76 -15.83 -3.73 7.39
N GLY A 77 -15.34 -4.91 7.00
CA GLY A 77 -15.01 -5.97 7.94
C GLY A 77 -13.82 -5.59 8.83
N PRO A 78 -13.63 -6.28 9.97
CA PRO A 78 -12.59 -5.98 10.94
C PRO A 78 -11.16 -6.05 10.37
N GLN A 79 -10.97 -6.70 9.22
CA GLN A 79 -9.67 -6.78 8.54
C GLN A 79 -9.09 -5.41 8.18
N TRP A 80 -9.91 -4.43 7.80
CA TRP A 80 -9.41 -3.12 7.36
C TRP A 80 -8.83 -2.31 8.54
N TRP A 81 -9.46 -2.42 9.71
CA TRP A 81 -8.93 -1.86 10.95
C TRP A 81 -7.65 -2.56 11.39
N LEU A 82 -7.56 -3.88 11.16
CA LEU A 82 -6.36 -4.64 11.45
C LEU A 82 -5.20 -4.19 10.54
N GLU A 83 -5.43 -4.05 9.24
CA GLU A 83 -4.43 -3.56 8.28
C GLU A 83 -3.97 -2.14 8.63
N LEU A 84 -4.90 -1.22 8.89
CA LEU A 84 -4.59 0.13 9.36
C LEU A 84 -3.66 0.08 10.58
N THR A 85 -4.02 -0.73 11.58
CA THR A 85 -3.26 -0.85 12.83
C THR A 85 -1.88 -1.45 12.57
N LEU A 86 -1.79 -2.52 11.78
CA LEU A 86 -0.54 -3.19 11.44
C LEU A 86 0.41 -2.25 10.67
N GLY A 87 -0.11 -1.49 9.70
CA GLY A 87 0.68 -0.53 8.94
C GLY A 87 1.29 0.55 9.84
N LEU A 88 0.49 1.11 10.75
CA LEU A 88 0.96 2.09 11.73
C LEU A 88 2.00 1.49 12.71
N LEU A 89 1.80 0.25 13.17
CA LEU A 89 2.75 -0.44 14.03
C LEU A 89 4.09 -0.70 13.33
N ILE A 90 4.08 -1.11 12.06
CA ILE A 90 5.30 -1.31 11.26
C ILE A 90 6.09 0.00 11.19
N ALA A 91 5.43 1.11 10.88
CA ALA A 91 6.08 2.41 10.85
C ALA A 91 6.58 2.86 12.25
N ALA A 92 5.82 2.60 13.31
CA ALA A 92 6.16 3.05 14.66
C ALA A 92 7.27 2.22 15.35
N LEU A 93 7.43 0.94 15.00
CA LEU A 93 8.26 0.00 15.79
C LEU A 93 9.66 -0.24 15.23
N ILE A 94 9.91 0.03 13.95
CA ILE A 94 11.22 -0.27 13.32
C ILE A 94 12.32 0.74 13.70
N GLY A 95 11.94 2.00 13.99
CA GLY A 95 12.86 3.09 14.32
C GLY A 95 13.38 3.10 15.77
N ARG A 96 14.70 3.30 15.95
CA ARG A 96 15.33 3.53 17.26
C ARG A 96 15.30 5.03 17.59
N GLY A 97 14.41 5.43 18.50
CA GLY A 97 14.27 6.81 18.99
C GLY A 97 13.05 7.55 18.44
N TRP A 98 12.55 8.52 19.21
CA TRP A 98 11.30 9.23 18.91
C TRP A 98 11.28 9.89 17.52
N MET A 99 12.37 10.57 17.15
CA MET A 99 12.48 11.24 15.85
C MET A 99 12.37 10.26 14.67
N SER A 100 13.06 9.11 14.73
CA SER A 100 12.99 8.09 13.68
C SER A 100 11.57 7.53 13.53
N ARG A 101 10.86 7.30 14.65
CA ARG A 101 9.46 6.86 14.63
C ARG A 101 8.53 7.89 13.99
N MET A 102 8.69 9.17 14.34
CA MET A 102 7.90 10.26 13.76
C MET A 102 8.16 10.41 12.27
N LEU A 103 9.41 10.30 11.82
CA LEU A 103 9.75 10.33 10.41
C LEU A 103 9.12 9.14 9.66
N SER A 104 9.22 7.93 10.22
CA SER A 104 8.60 6.75 9.62
C SER A 104 7.08 6.88 9.51
N LEU A 105 6.42 7.38 10.56
CA LEU A 105 4.98 7.63 10.55
C LEU A 105 4.60 8.74 9.57
N GLY A 106 5.41 9.79 9.45
CA GLY A 106 5.23 10.83 8.45
C GLY A 106 5.34 10.29 7.03
N THR A 107 6.35 9.47 6.75
CA THR A 107 6.48 8.75 5.47
C THR A 107 5.29 7.84 5.21
N ALA A 108 4.84 7.09 6.22
CA ALA A 108 3.67 6.22 6.11
C ALA A 108 2.40 7.00 5.79
N ALA A 109 2.17 8.13 6.46
CA ALA A 109 1.03 9.00 6.20
C ALA A 109 1.06 9.55 4.76
N ILE A 110 2.22 10.00 4.27
CA ILE A 110 2.37 10.51 2.90
C ILE A 110 2.04 9.41 1.88
N VAL A 111 2.59 8.21 2.07
CA VAL A 111 2.33 7.07 1.17
C VAL A 111 0.86 6.66 1.21
N ALA A 112 0.27 6.54 2.40
CA ALA A 112 -1.13 6.18 2.58
C ALA A 112 -2.09 7.19 1.94
N LEU A 113 -1.84 8.49 2.14
CA LEU A 113 -2.63 9.55 1.51
C LEU A 113 -2.46 9.58 -0.01
N SER A 114 -1.26 9.29 -0.51
CA SER A 114 -1.01 9.19 -1.95
C SER A 114 -1.78 8.01 -2.56
N LEU A 115 -1.81 6.87 -1.89
CA LEU A 115 -2.61 5.71 -2.30
C LEU A 115 -4.10 6.01 -2.24
N LEU A 116 -4.60 6.59 -1.14
CA LEU A 116 -6.00 6.98 -1.02
C LEU A 116 -6.41 7.96 -2.13
N SER A 117 -5.54 8.92 -2.49
CA SER A 117 -5.78 9.83 -3.60
C SER A 117 -5.80 9.10 -4.95
N ALA A 118 -4.91 8.13 -5.15
CA ALA A 118 -4.89 7.30 -6.35
C ALA A 118 -6.15 6.43 -6.45
N TYR A 119 -6.61 5.87 -5.33
CA TYR A 119 -7.84 5.08 -5.26
C TYR A 119 -9.08 5.94 -5.49
N ALA A 120 -9.17 7.12 -4.90
CA ALA A 120 -10.27 8.05 -5.18
C ALA A 120 -10.32 8.47 -6.67
N LEU A 121 -9.15 8.69 -7.29
CA LEU A 121 -9.07 8.96 -8.72
C LEU A 121 -9.48 7.73 -9.56
N TYR A 122 -9.10 6.54 -9.14
CA TYR A 122 -9.51 5.27 -9.76
C TYR A 122 -11.03 5.10 -9.71
N ASP A 123 -11.64 5.26 -8.53
CA ASP A 123 -13.10 5.12 -8.35
C ASP A 123 -13.84 6.16 -9.21
N ALA A 124 -13.38 7.42 -9.20
CA ALA A 124 -13.95 8.47 -10.03
C ALA A 124 -13.80 8.16 -11.53
N ALA A 125 -12.68 7.55 -11.94
CA ALA A 125 -12.47 7.15 -13.31
C ALA A 125 -13.37 5.97 -13.70
N MET A 126 -13.61 5.01 -12.81
CA MET A 126 -14.42 3.81 -13.08
C MET A 126 -15.93 4.05 -13.03
N LEU A 127 -16.38 5.00 -12.22
CA LEU A 127 -17.79 5.39 -12.11
C LEU A 127 -18.23 6.39 -13.20
N ALA A 128 -17.29 6.92 -13.99
CA ALA A 128 -17.52 7.83 -15.12
C ALA A 128 -17.48 7.09 -16.47
#